data_AF-A0A933BR01-F1
#
_entry.id   AF-A0A933BR01-F1
#
_cell.length_a   1.000
_cell.length_b   1.000
_cell.length_c   1.000
_cell.angle_alpha   90.00
_cell.angle_beta   90.00
_cell.angle_gamma   90.00
#
_symmetry.space_group_name_H-M   'P 1'
#
loop_
_entity.id
_entity.type
_entity.pdbx_description
1 polymer ?
#
loop_
_entity_poly.entity_id
_entity_poly.type
_entity_poly.pdbx_seq_one_letter_code
_entity_poly.pdbx_strand_id
1 'polypeptide(L)'
;MNTLRRVRWFLLTAVLLVPLWGSAQEEETSPPAQAPAAPPAEAPAAPPEETPSGTQPAQPGEPGDGAVPATPAKGRARRRHGERVERQGERMERRGEMLERRGEHREERGERMERQGEGMQEHGEAMQERAETLEASGHEQAAQRLEKRGERLEERGERREERGERLQRQGERMQHRGEKMQRHGKHREHRGEKMRRRPRQGPRPGRP
;
A
#
# COMPACT_ATOMS: atom_id res chain seq x y z
N MET A 1 -18.77 17.23 -62.03
CA MET A 1 -17.80 17.21 -60.91
C MET A 1 -18.38 16.35 -59.79
N ASN A 2 -18.36 15.04 -60.01
CA ASN A 2 -19.25 14.07 -59.37
C ASN A 2 -18.47 12.76 -59.08
N THR A 3 -17.35 12.87 -58.37
CA THR A 3 -16.42 11.75 -58.15
C THR A 3 -15.98 11.53 -56.70
N LEU A 4 -16.35 12.39 -55.74
CA LEU A 4 -16.05 12.17 -54.31
C LEU A 4 -17.21 11.60 -53.47
N ARG A 5 -18.42 11.45 -54.04
CA ARG A 5 -19.58 10.89 -53.32
C ARG A 5 -19.81 9.38 -53.53
N ARG A 6 -19.00 8.71 -54.37
CA ARG A 6 -19.19 7.28 -54.73
C ARG A 6 -18.24 6.29 -54.05
N VAL A 7 -17.22 6.75 -53.32
CA VAL A 7 -16.31 5.86 -52.57
C VAL A 7 -16.79 5.65 -51.11
N ARG A 8 -17.70 6.50 -50.62
CA ARG A 8 -18.23 6.43 -49.24
C ARG A 8 -19.37 5.42 -49.03
N TRP A 9 -19.85 4.77 -50.10
CA TRP A 9 -20.96 3.81 -50.06
C TRP A 9 -20.54 2.33 -50.15
N PHE A 10 -19.24 2.04 -50.31
CA PHE A 10 -18.73 0.66 -50.48
C PHE A 10 -17.93 0.11 -49.29
N LEU A 11 -17.82 0.84 -48.17
CA LEU A 11 -17.21 0.34 -46.93
C LEU A 11 -18.24 0.18 -45.80
N LEU A 12 -19.52 -0.02 -46.14
CA LEU A 12 -20.61 -0.15 -45.18
C LEU A 12 -21.43 -1.44 -45.34
N THR A 13 -20.92 -2.45 -46.05
CA THR A 13 -21.61 -3.76 -46.25
C THR A 13 -20.73 -5.01 -46.19
N ALA A 14 -19.48 -4.92 -45.71
CA ALA A 14 -18.65 -6.08 -45.39
C ALA A 14 -17.91 -5.75 -44.09
N VAL A 15 -18.35 -6.19 -42.91
CA VAL A 15 -18.25 -7.56 -42.41
C VAL A 15 -19.47 -7.83 -41.52
N LEU A 16 -20.55 -8.28 -42.14
CA LEU A 16 -21.73 -8.83 -41.48
C LEU A 16 -21.93 -10.22 -42.09
N LEU A 17 -21.02 -11.14 -41.81
CA LEU A 17 -21.23 -12.59 -41.99
C LEU A 17 -20.05 -13.37 -41.37
N VAL A 18 -20.36 -14.54 -40.82
CA VAL A 18 -19.47 -15.66 -40.39
C VAL A 18 -19.07 -15.64 -38.88
N PRO A 19 -19.18 -16.75 -38.13
CA PRO A 19 -20.35 -17.61 -37.93
C PRO A 19 -20.58 -17.95 -36.44
N LEU A 20 -21.81 -18.35 -36.15
CA LEU A 20 -22.23 -19.05 -34.95
C LEU A 20 -21.54 -20.43 -34.89
N TRP A 21 -20.44 -20.57 -34.14
CA TRP A 21 -19.87 -21.88 -33.79
C TRP A 21 -19.69 -21.96 -32.28
N GLY A 22 -20.44 -22.91 -31.72
CA GLY A 22 -20.47 -23.19 -30.30
C GLY A 22 -19.10 -23.65 -29.79
N SER A 23 -18.75 -23.13 -28.63
CA SER A 23 -17.90 -23.83 -27.69
C SER A 23 -18.64 -23.81 -26.37
N ALA A 24 -19.37 -24.90 -26.15
CA ALA A 24 -19.69 -25.36 -24.82
C ALA A 24 -18.34 -25.59 -24.11
N GLN A 25 -17.98 -24.68 -23.20
CA GLN A 25 -17.20 -25.09 -22.05
C GLN A 25 -18.18 -25.19 -20.89
N GLU A 26 -18.41 -26.44 -20.52
CA GLU A 26 -18.75 -26.82 -19.16
C GLU A 26 -17.63 -26.28 -18.26
N GLU A 27 -17.79 -25.07 -17.70
CA GLU A 27 -17.12 -24.76 -16.44
C GLU A 27 -17.90 -25.48 -15.36
N GLU A 28 -17.51 -26.74 -15.17
CA GLU A 28 -17.79 -27.50 -13.98
C GLU A 28 -17.37 -26.65 -12.78
N THR A 29 -18.38 -26.30 -11.99
CA THR A 29 -18.31 -25.46 -10.81
C THR A 29 -17.30 -26.02 -9.82
N SER A 30 -16.10 -25.44 -9.80
CA SER A 30 -15.12 -25.71 -8.75
C SER A 30 -15.68 -25.19 -7.42
N PRO A 31 -15.85 -26.04 -6.38
CA PRO A 31 -16.33 -25.57 -5.09
C PRO A 31 -15.32 -24.58 -4.49
N PRO A 32 -15.77 -23.57 -3.72
CA PRO A 32 -14.86 -22.62 -3.10
C PRO A 32 -13.87 -23.38 -2.20
N ALA A 33 -12.59 -23.25 -2.51
CA ALA A 33 -11.51 -23.74 -1.67
C ALA A 33 -11.71 -23.20 -0.24
N GLN A 34 -12.00 -24.12 0.69
CA GLN A 34 -12.10 -23.81 2.10
C GLN A 34 -10.75 -23.26 2.55
N ALA A 35 -10.77 -22.06 3.13
CA ALA A 35 -9.59 -21.49 3.77
C ALA A 35 -9.08 -22.46 4.86
N PRO A 36 -7.78 -22.77 4.93
CA PRO A 36 -7.26 -23.56 6.02
C PRO A 36 -7.48 -22.79 7.33
N ALA A 37 -8.13 -23.47 8.29
CA ALA A 37 -8.36 -22.95 9.63
C ALA A 37 -7.04 -22.49 10.26
N ALA A 38 -7.05 -21.29 10.83
CA ALA A 38 -5.93 -20.75 11.59
C ALA A 38 -5.60 -21.70 12.76
N PRO A 39 -4.33 -22.05 13.01
CA PRO A 39 -3.96 -22.82 14.18
C PRO A 39 -4.23 -21.97 15.45
N PRO A 40 -4.69 -22.59 16.56
CA PRO A 40 -4.92 -21.88 17.81
C PRO A 40 -3.60 -21.30 18.35
N ALA A 41 -3.69 -20.09 18.91
CA ALA A 41 -2.57 -19.40 19.54
C ALA A 41 -2.07 -20.20 20.75
N GLU A 42 -0.86 -20.77 20.64
CA GLU A 42 -0.15 -21.35 21.77
C GLU A 42 0.27 -20.24 22.74
N ALA A 43 -0.15 -20.37 24.00
CA ALA A 43 0.19 -19.47 25.09
C ALA A 43 1.72 -19.50 25.36
N PRO A 44 2.33 -18.37 25.76
CA PRO A 44 3.74 -18.36 26.14
C PRO A 44 3.94 -19.21 27.41
N ALA A 45 4.86 -20.18 27.32
CA ALA A 45 5.31 -20.97 28.44
C ALA A 45 5.83 -20.08 29.59
N ALA A 46 5.39 -20.40 30.81
CA ALA A 46 5.79 -19.78 32.06
C ALA A 46 7.31 -19.93 32.32
N PRO A 47 7.94 -19.00 33.04
CA PRO A 47 9.34 -19.11 33.44
C PRO A 47 9.53 -20.22 34.48
N PRO A 48 10.64 -20.98 34.48
CA PRO A 48 10.91 -21.93 35.55
C PRO A 48 11.27 -21.19 36.84
N GLU A 49 10.60 -21.59 37.93
CA GLU A 49 10.86 -21.20 39.31
C GLU A 49 12.21 -21.74 39.82
N GLU A 50 12.82 -20.96 40.70
CA GLU A 50 14.05 -21.29 41.43
C GLU A 50 13.79 -22.34 42.52
N THR A 51 14.81 -23.13 42.87
CA THR A 51 15.28 -23.27 44.27
C THR A 51 16.61 -24.05 44.35
N PRO A 52 17.38 -23.87 45.45
CA PRO A 52 18.84 -23.79 45.45
C PRO A 52 19.52 -25.07 45.93
N SER A 53 20.84 -25.14 45.79
CA SER A 53 21.79 -25.61 46.83
C SER A 53 23.08 -26.07 46.17
N GLY A 54 24.22 -25.62 46.68
CA GLY A 54 25.52 -26.15 46.24
C GLY A 54 26.71 -25.27 46.54
N THR A 55 26.92 -24.96 47.82
CA THR A 55 28.23 -24.87 48.51
C THR A 55 29.39 -24.15 47.79
N GLN A 56 29.70 -22.96 48.31
CA GLN A 56 30.98 -22.28 48.14
C GLN A 56 32.17 -23.17 48.60
N PRO A 57 33.36 -22.98 47.99
CA PRO A 57 34.58 -23.00 48.78
C PRO A 57 35.28 -21.65 48.81
N ALA A 58 36.03 -21.48 49.89
CA ALA A 58 36.63 -20.27 50.40
C ALA A 58 37.57 -19.53 49.44
N GLN A 59 37.60 -18.22 49.63
CA GLN A 59 38.61 -17.30 49.09
C GLN A 59 39.98 -17.51 49.77
N PRO A 60 41.07 -17.14 49.09
CA PRO A 60 42.17 -16.45 49.75
C PRO A 60 42.36 -15.04 49.16
N GLY A 61 42.60 -14.07 50.05
CA GLY A 61 42.55 -12.64 49.77
C GLY A 61 43.73 -12.04 48.99
N GLU A 62 43.43 -10.84 48.43
CA GLU A 62 44.14 -9.55 48.32
C GLU A 62 45.70 -9.52 48.19
N PRO A 63 46.34 -8.48 47.62
CA PRO A 63 45.84 -7.19 47.09
C PRO A 63 46.42 -6.82 45.70
N GLY A 64 45.94 -5.75 45.06
CA GLY A 64 46.67 -5.19 43.92
C GLY A 64 45.94 -4.13 43.11
N ASP A 65 46.36 -2.88 43.32
CA ASP A 65 46.06 -1.73 42.48
C ASP A 65 46.27 -2.03 40.99
N GLY A 66 45.19 -2.03 40.21
CA GLY A 66 45.28 -2.30 38.78
C GLY A 66 43.99 -1.96 38.08
N ALA A 67 43.98 -0.83 37.38
CA ALA A 67 42.89 -0.39 36.53
C ALA A 67 42.38 -1.55 35.65
N VAL A 68 41.16 -2.02 35.91
CA VAL A 68 40.50 -3.06 35.11
C VAL A 68 40.46 -2.56 33.64
N PRO A 69 41.16 -3.21 32.69
CA PRO A 69 41.15 -2.75 31.32
C PRO A 69 39.72 -2.87 30.78
N ALA A 70 39.22 -1.81 30.15
CA ALA A 70 37.88 -1.79 29.55
C ALA A 70 37.67 -3.04 28.66
N THR A 71 36.88 -4.00 29.15
CA THR A 71 36.86 -5.36 28.62
C THR A 71 36.40 -5.40 27.15
N PRO A 72 37.01 -6.24 26.29
CA PRO A 72 36.65 -6.35 24.87
C PRO A 72 35.19 -6.79 24.64
N ALA A 73 34.56 -7.40 25.64
CA ALA A 73 33.14 -7.74 25.65
C ALA A 73 32.22 -6.52 25.47
N LYS A 74 32.51 -5.39 26.14
CA LYS A 74 31.71 -4.15 26.01
C LYS A 74 31.78 -3.58 24.59
N GLY A 75 32.97 -3.63 23.97
CA GLY A 75 33.17 -3.21 22.57
C GLY A 75 32.42 -4.10 21.57
N ARG A 76 32.44 -5.43 21.78
CA ARG A 76 31.71 -6.40 20.94
C ARG A 76 30.18 -6.25 21.08
N ALA A 77 29.68 -6.09 22.31
CA ALA A 77 28.25 -5.87 22.57
C ALA A 77 27.74 -4.59 21.88
N ARG A 78 28.53 -3.51 21.94
CA ARG A 78 28.20 -2.25 21.28
C ARG A 78 28.16 -2.35 19.76
N ARG A 79 29.11 -3.06 19.13
CA ARG A 79 29.09 -3.30 17.67
C ARG A 79 27.86 -4.09 17.25
N ARG A 80 27.53 -5.17 17.97
CA ARG A 80 26.30 -5.96 17.73
C ARG A 80 25.03 -5.12 17.88
N HIS A 81 24.99 -4.22 18.87
CA HIS A 81 23.89 -3.28 19.02
C HIS A 81 23.79 -2.30 17.84
N GLY A 82 24.93 -1.75 17.41
CA GLY A 82 25.00 -0.90 16.22
C GLY A 82 24.47 -1.59 14.96
N GLU A 83 24.88 -2.82 14.70
CA GLU A 83 24.39 -3.64 13.57
C GLU A 83 22.89 -3.90 13.64
N ARG A 84 22.36 -4.17 14.83
CA ARG A 84 20.91 -4.34 15.01
C ARG A 84 20.15 -3.05 14.70
N VAL A 85 20.68 -1.90 15.11
CA VAL A 85 20.07 -0.58 14.85
C VAL A 85 20.15 -0.22 13.36
N GLU A 86 21.27 -0.53 12.72
CA GLU A 86 21.49 -0.35 11.27
C GLU A 86 20.47 -1.14 10.45
N ARG A 87 20.37 -2.46 10.70
CA ARG A 87 19.36 -3.33 10.08
C ARG A 87 17.92 -2.90 10.36
N GLN A 88 17.66 -2.28 11.51
CA GLN A 88 16.34 -1.75 11.81
C GLN A 88 16.04 -0.50 10.97
N GLY A 89 17.05 0.35 10.72
CA GLY A 89 16.97 1.47 9.80
C GLY A 89 16.58 1.02 8.39
N GLU A 90 17.35 0.11 7.80
CA GLU A 90 17.06 -0.46 6.47
C GLU A 90 15.64 -1.04 6.36
N ARG A 91 15.16 -1.75 7.40
CA ARG A 91 13.80 -2.30 7.41
C ARG A 91 12.73 -1.19 7.43
N MET A 92 13.00 -0.06 8.08
CA MET A 92 12.09 1.08 8.03
C MET A 92 12.10 1.74 6.66
N GLU A 93 13.24 1.85 6.00
CA GLU A 93 13.33 2.39 4.64
C GLU A 93 12.50 1.56 3.66
N ARG A 94 12.72 0.24 3.62
CA ARG A 94 11.94 -0.66 2.77
C ARG A 94 10.43 -0.59 3.03
N ARG A 95 10.02 -0.44 4.30
CA ARG A 95 8.61 -0.25 4.67
C ARG A 95 8.08 1.11 4.22
N GLY A 96 8.91 2.14 4.28
CA GLY A 96 8.57 3.46 3.81
C GLY A 96 8.37 3.50 2.29
N GLU A 97 9.27 2.88 1.52
CA GLU A 97 9.11 2.72 0.06
C GLU A 97 7.83 1.93 -0.30
N MET A 98 7.52 0.87 0.46
CA MET A 98 6.29 0.10 0.23
C MET A 98 5.03 0.94 0.48
N LEU A 99 5.06 1.82 1.50
CA LEU A 99 3.96 2.73 1.78
C LEU A 99 3.79 3.78 0.68
N GLU A 100 4.89 4.27 0.12
CA GLU A 100 4.90 5.21 -1.00
C GLU A 100 4.27 4.60 -2.25
N ARG A 101 4.74 3.43 -2.70
CA ARG A 101 4.16 2.70 -3.83
C ARG A 101 2.67 2.39 -3.64
N ARG A 102 2.28 2.03 -2.40
CA ARG A 102 0.86 1.80 -2.08
C ARG A 102 0.05 3.09 -2.12
N GLY A 103 0.68 4.21 -1.79
CA GLY A 103 0.14 5.55 -1.91
C GLY A 103 -0.13 5.91 -3.37
N GLU A 104 0.89 5.81 -4.22
CA GLU A 104 0.80 6.04 -5.68
C GLU A 104 -0.33 5.20 -6.31
N HIS A 105 -0.33 3.88 -6.07
CA HIS A 105 -1.36 3.00 -6.62
C HIS A 105 -2.78 3.39 -6.18
N ARG A 106 -2.92 3.97 -4.99
CA ARG A 106 -4.22 4.41 -4.49
C ARG A 106 -4.66 5.72 -5.14
N GLU A 107 -3.72 6.60 -5.43
CA GLU A 107 -3.94 7.84 -6.15
C GLU A 107 -4.40 7.57 -7.58
N GLU A 108 -3.68 6.73 -8.32
CA GLU A 108 -4.07 6.27 -9.66
C GLU A 108 -5.48 5.64 -9.67
N ARG A 109 -5.79 4.85 -8.65
CA ARG A 109 -7.13 4.26 -8.51
C ARG A 109 -8.19 5.33 -8.25
N GLY A 110 -7.84 6.38 -7.50
CA GLY A 110 -8.70 7.52 -7.25
C GLY A 110 -9.00 8.31 -8.52
N GLU A 111 -7.97 8.67 -9.30
CA GLU A 111 -8.12 9.33 -10.62
C GLU A 111 -8.96 8.52 -11.60
N ARG A 112 -8.80 7.18 -11.59
CA ARG A 112 -9.65 6.31 -12.42
C ARG A 112 -11.11 6.36 -12.00
N MET A 113 -11.39 6.53 -10.71
CA MET A 113 -12.75 6.64 -10.20
C MET A 113 -13.37 7.97 -10.53
N GLU A 114 -12.61 9.06 -10.43
CA GLU A 114 -12.99 10.40 -10.86
C GLU A 114 -13.39 10.45 -12.33
N ARG A 115 -12.51 9.99 -13.23
CA ARG A 115 -12.84 9.88 -14.67
C ARG A 115 -14.07 9.02 -14.97
N GLN A 116 -14.29 7.98 -14.17
CA GLN A 116 -15.51 7.17 -14.30
C GLN A 116 -16.74 7.87 -13.73
N GLY A 117 -16.59 8.79 -12.79
CA GLY A 117 -17.64 9.65 -12.27
C GLY A 117 -18.05 10.69 -13.32
N GLU A 118 -17.08 11.41 -13.88
CA GLU A 118 -17.27 12.36 -14.98
C GLU A 118 -18.01 11.72 -16.16
N GLY A 119 -17.55 10.57 -16.67
CA GLY A 119 -18.22 9.89 -17.77
C GLY A 119 -19.64 9.37 -17.45
N MET A 120 -20.00 9.24 -16.16
CA MET A 120 -21.38 8.94 -15.76
C MET A 120 -22.24 10.20 -15.74
N GLN A 121 -21.68 11.35 -15.36
CA GLN A 121 -22.35 12.65 -15.43
C GLN A 121 -22.62 13.02 -16.90
N GLU A 122 -21.62 12.95 -17.77
CA GLU A 122 -21.78 13.19 -19.22
C GLU A 122 -22.87 12.29 -19.83
N HIS A 123 -22.92 11.01 -19.41
CA HIS A 123 -23.95 10.11 -19.91
C HIS A 123 -25.35 10.44 -19.36
N GLY A 124 -25.43 11.00 -18.15
CA GLY A 124 -26.66 11.47 -17.55
C GLY A 124 -27.20 12.68 -18.30
N GLU A 125 -26.35 13.68 -18.56
CA GLU A 125 -26.67 14.87 -19.34
C GLU A 125 -27.17 14.49 -20.74
N ALA A 126 -26.48 13.58 -21.42
CA ALA A 126 -26.91 13.06 -22.72
C ALA A 126 -28.26 12.32 -22.67
N MET A 127 -28.66 11.76 -21.52
CA MET A 127 -30.02 11.23 -21.35
C MET A 127 -31.05 12.35 -21.16
N GLN A 128 -30.71 13.42 -20.45
CA GLN A 128 -31.57 14.58 -20.29
C GLN A 128 -31.85 15.26 -21.64
N GLU A 129 -30.83 15.51 -22.46
CA GLU A 129 -31.01 16.07 -23.82
C GLU A 129 -31.94 15.20 -24.70
N ARG A 130 -31.81 13.87 -24.59
CA ARG A 130 -32.70 12.94 -25.28
C ARG A 130 -34.12 12.96 -24.72
N ALA A 131 -34.28 13.20 -23.43
CA ALA A 131 -35.57 13.34 -22.80
C ALA A 131 -36.29 14.58 -23.33
N GLU A 132 -35.60 15.72 -23.43
CA GLU A 132 -36.13 16.95 -24.03
C GLU A 132 -36.58 16.72 -25.48
N THR A 133 -35.78 15.99 -26.27
CA THR A 133 -36.14 15.65 -27.66
C THR A 133 -37.39 14.77 -27.74
N LEU A 134 -37.55 13.82 -26.81
CA LEU A 134 -38.75 12.97 -26.71
C LEU A 134 -39.97 13.77 -26.28
N GLU A 135 -39.82 14.69 -25.33
CA GLU A 135 -40.89 15.57 -24.86
C GLU A 135 -41.38 16.45 -26.01
N ALA A 136 -40.47 17.09 -26.75
CA ALA A 136 -40.80 17.88 -27.94
C ALA A 136 -41.51 17.06 -29.04
N SER A 137 -41.31 15.74 -29.06
CA SER A 137 -41.96 14.81 -29.99
C SER A 137 -43.31 14.26 -29.47
N GLY A 138 -43.78 14.70 -28.30
CA GLY A 138 -45.04 14.28 -27.70
C GLY A 138 -44.96 12.98 -26.88
N HIS A 139 -43.75 12.51 -26.54
CA HIS A 139 -43.53 11.29 -25.76
C HIS A 139 -43.24 11.58 -24.28
N GLU A 140 -44.10 12.36 -23.61
CA GLU A 140 -43.90 12.86 -22.22
C GLU A 140 -43.53 11.77 -21.20
N GLN A 141 -44.23 10.64 -21.19
CA GLN A 141 -43.93 9.56 -20.22
C GLN A 141 -42.56 8.92 -20.46
N ALA A 142 -42.11 8.84 -21.73
CA ALA A 142 -40.80 8.31 -22.06
C ALA A 142 -39.70 9.32 -21.69
N ALA A 143 -39.94 10.61 -21.96
CA ALA A 143 -39.07 11.71 -21.56
C ALA A 143 -38.83 11.72 -20.04
N GLN A 144 -39.89 11.78 -19.23
CA GLN A 144 -39.77 11.80 -17.76
C GLN A 144 -39.05 10.57 -17.18
N ARG A 145 -39.20 9.39 -17.80
CA ARG A 145 -38.47 8.19 -17.38
C ARG A 145 -36.98 8.29 -17.70
N LEU A 146 -36.65 8.91 -18.82
CA LEU A 146 -35.27 9.08 -19.28
C LEU A 146 -34.55 10.17 -18.49
N GLU A 147 -35.21 11.30 -18.23
CA GLU A 147 -34.75 12.39 -17.35
C GLU A 147 -34.38 11.85 -15.96
N LYS A 148 -35.32 11.16 -15.28
CA LYS A 148 -35.06 10.51 -13.98
C LYS A 148 -33.92 9.50 -14.00
N ARG A 149 -33.64 8.90 -15.17
CA ARG A 149 -32.51 7.98 -15.33
C ARG A 149 -31.21 8.76 -15.49
N GLY A 150 -31.23 9.89 -16.20
CA GLY A 150 -30.13 10.82 -16.34
C GLY A 150 -29.69 11.39 -14.99
N GLU A 151 -30.62 11.98 -14.24
CA GLU A 151 -30.38 12.53 -12.88
C GLU A 151 -29.73 11.50 -11.95
N ARG A 152 -30.25 10.26 -11.92
CA ARG A 152 -29.69 9.17 -11.09
C ARG A 152 -28.27 8.80 -11.52
N LEU A 153 -27.95 8.96 -12.80
CA LEU A 153 -26.65 8.63 -13.32
C LEU A 153 -25.63 9.73 -12.99
N GLU A 154 -26.01 11.00 -13.11
CA GLU A 154 -25.24 12.16 -12.64
C GLU A 154 -24.94 12.05 -11.15
N GLU A 155 -25.95 11.86 -10.30
CA GLU A 155 -25.77 11.71 -8.85
C GLU A 155 -24.86 10.51 -8.51
N ARG A 156 -24.91 9.44 -9.32
CA ARG A 156 -23.98 8.31 -9.16
C ARG A 156 -22.57 8.65 -9.63
N GLY A 157 -22.44 9.48 -10.67
CA GLY A 157 -21.18 10.02 -11.15
C GLY A 157 -20.50 10.88 -10.10
N GLU A 158 -21.20 11.87 -9.55
CA GLU A 158 -20.71 12.77 -8.48
C GLU A 158 -20.19 11.98 -7.27
N ARG A 159 -20.97 11.01 -6.76
CA ARG A 159 -20.53 10.15 -5.65
C ARG A 159 -19.28 9.33 -5.98
N ARG A 160 -19.10 8.97 -7.26
CA ARG A 160 -17.93 8.20 -7.69
C ARG A 160 -16.70 9.09 -7.76
N GLU A 161 -16.87 10.32 -8.23
CA GLU A 161 -15.85 11.37 -8.22
C GLU A 161 -15.38 11.70 -6.81
N GLU A 162 -16.31 12.00 -5.89
CA GLU A 162 -15.98 12.25 -4.48
C GLU A 162 -15.19 11.08 -3.84
N ARG A 163 -15.58 9.85 -4.17
CA ARG A 163 -14.86 8.65 -3.73
C ARG A 163 -13.46 8.56 -4.35
N GLY A 164 -13.32 8.95 -5.62
CA GLY A 164 -12.05 9.07 -6.34
C GLY A 164 -11.11 10.03 -5.62
N GLU A 165 -11.54 11.25 -5.40
CA GLU A 165 -10.75 12.26 -4.68
C GLU A 165 -10.34 11.79 -3.27
N ARG A 166 -11.27 11.16 -2.53
CA ARG A 166 -10.97 10.65 -1.18
C ARG A 166 -9.87 9.60 -1.21
N LEU A 167 -9.80 8.81 -2.28
CA LEU A 167 -8.74 7.83 -2.47
C LEU A 167 -7.42 8.49 -2.82
N GLN A 168 -7.41 9.51 -3.68
CA GLN A 168 -6.22 10.32 -3.99
C GLN A 168 -5.63 10.94 -2.72
N ARG A 169 -6.45 11.66 -1.94
CA ARG A 169 -6.05 12.21 -0.62
C ARG A 169 -5.50 11.13 0.33
N GLN A 170 -5.99 9.89 0.24
CA GLN A 170 -5.47 8.80 1.06
C GLN A 170 -4.17 8.21 0.50
N GLY A 171 -3.98 8.23 -0.81
CA GLY A 171 -2.74 7.92 -1.50
C GLY A 171 -1.61 8.85 -1.05
N GLU A 172 -1.81 10.16 -1.21
CA GLU A 172 -0.87 11.21 -0.79
C GLU A 172 -0.45 11.06 0.68
N ARG A 173 -1.42 10.85 1.59
CA ARG A 173 -1.13 10.63 3.02
C ARG A 173 -0.25 9.41 3.26
N MET A 174 -0.42 8.34 2.48
CA MET A 174 0.43 7.15 2.58
C MET A 174 1.83 7.41 2.03
N GLN A 175 1.96 8.16 0.93
CA GLN A 175 3.25 8.59 0.39
C GLN A 175 4.03 9.42 1.41
N HIS A 176 3.41 10.46 1.95
CA HIS A 176 4.03 11.29 2.98
C HIS A 176 4.44 10.48 4.23
N ARG A 177 3.62 9.51 4.65
CA ARG A 177 3.99 8.59 5.75
C ARG A 177 5.16 7.70 5.37
N GLY A 178 5.20 7.22 4.13
CA GLY A 178 6.29 6.45 3.54
C GLY A 178 7.61 7.21 3.60
N GLU A 179 7.64 8.43 3.05
CA GLU A 179 8.80 9.32 3.08
C GLU A 179 9.31 9.57 4.50
N LYS A 180 8.40 9.89 5.44
CA LYS A 180 8.77 10.11 6.85
C LYS A 180 9.41 8.86 7.46
N MET A 181 8.89 7.68 7.12
CA MET A 181 9.45 6.41 7.59
C MET A 181 10.83 6.15 6.98
N GLN A 182 11.03 6.45 5.69
CA GLN A 182 12.34 6.34 5.04
C GLN A 182 13.36 7.27 5.70
N ARG A 183 13.02 8.55 5.92
CA ARG A 183 13.89 9.50 6.63
C ARG A 183 14.28 9.00 8.02
N HIS A 184 13.33 8.41 8.75
CA HIS A 184 13.60 7.84 10.08
C HIS A 184 14.47 6.58 10.00
N GLY A 185 14.29 5.77 8.96
CA GLY A 185 15.14 4.63 8.63
C GLY A 185 16.59 5.06 8.42
N LYS A 186 16.82 6.04 7.54
CA LYS A 186 18.16 6.60 7.23
C LYS A 186 18.85 7.13 8.48
N HIS A 187 18.10 7.83 9.33
CA HIS A 187 18.63 8.33 10.60
C HIS A 187 19.05 7.18 11.54
N ARG A 188 18.25 6.11 11.63
CA ARG A 188 18.62 4.93 12.43
C ARG A 188 19.81 4.19 11.84
N GLU A 189 19.86 4.04 10.53
CA GLU A 189 20.99 3.41 9.85
C GLU A 189 22.29 4.12 10.20
N HIS A 190 22.33 5.45 9.99
CA HIS A 190 23.48 6.28 10.33
C HIS A 190 23.84 6.22 11.82
N ARG A 191 22.85 6.18 12.72
CA ARG A 191 23.09 6.00 14.16
C ARG A 191 23.74 4.64 14.45
N GLY A 192 23.26 3.57 13.82
CA GLY A 192 23.81 2.22 13.91
C GLY A 192 25.27 2.19 13.47
N GLU A 193 25.55 2.75 12.30
CA GLU A 193 26.90 2.88 11.74
C GLU A 193 27.85 3.63 12.70
N LYS A 194 27.43 4.80 13.22
CA LYS A 194 28.20 5.56 14.23
C LYS A 194 28.45 4.74 15.50
N MET A 195 27.48 3.91 15.92
CA MET A 195 27.64 3.00 17.05
C MET A 195 28.64 1.88 16.78
N ARG A 196 28.81 1.43 15.54
CA ARG A 196 29.84 0.47 15.18
C ARG A 196 31.23 1.12 15.08
N ARG A 197 31.27 2.38 14.61
CA ARG A 197 32.52 3.10 14.34
C ARG A 197 33.19 3.77 15.55
N ARG A 198 32.49 4.17 16.64
CA ARG A 198 33.25 4.85 17.73
C ARG A 198 34.36 3.94 18.28
N PRO A 199 35.59 4.47 18.43
CA PRO A 199 36.69 3.75 19.07
C PRO A 199 36.41 3.55 20.56
N ARG A 200 37.19 2.65 21.19
CA ARG A 200 37.28 2.56 22.65
C ARG A 200 37.61 3.97 23.17
N GLN A 201 36.72 4.58 23.97
CA GLN A 201 37.15 5.72 24.77
C GLN A 201 38.19 5.19 25.76
N GLY A 202 39.45 5.50 25.52
CA GLY A 202 40.50 5.37 26.52
C GLY A 202 40.23 6.32 27.70
N PRO A 203 40.91 6.15 28.83
CA PRO A 203 40.76 7.03 29.98
C PRO A 203 40.94 8.49 29.53
N ARG A 204 40.06 9.38 30.02
CA ARG A 204 40.17 10.83 29.77
C ARG A 204 41.53 11.27 30.32
N PRO A 205 42.37 12.02 29.57
CA PRO A 205 43.58 12.57 30.13
C PRO A 205 43.18 13.44 31.34
N GLY A 206 43.78 13.15 32.49
CA GLY A 206 43.56 13.91 33.72
C GLY A 206 43.79 15.39 33.43
N ARG A 207 42.86 16.24 33.86
CA ARG A 207 43.13 17.67 33.89
C ARG A 207 44.28 17.92 34.88
N PRO A 208 45.26 18.76 34.51
CA PRO A 208 46.40 19.08 35.37
C PRO A 208 45.94 19.79 36.66
#